data_AF-A0A4Q4CF56-F1
#
_entry.id   AF-A0A4Q4CF56-F1
#
_cell.length_a   1.000
_cell.length_b   1.000
_cell.length_c   1.000
_cell.angle_alpha   90.00
_cell.angle_beta   90.00
_cell.angle_gamma   90.00
#
_symmetry.space_group_name_H-M   'P 1'
#
loop_
_entity.id
_entity.type
_entity.pdbx_description
1 polymer ?
#
loop_
_entity_poly.entity_id
_entity_poly.type
_entity_poly.pdbx_seq_one_letter_code
_entity_poly.pdbx_strand_id
1 'polypeptide(L)' 'MASPLVLTPSEQIEEYQVEALTTDGWIDAAMPEQTRKKLISLRVDPEVLDFFKAQGPGYQTRMNAVLTAYMQVKKEMGQA' A
#
# COMPACT_ATOMS: atom_id res chain seq x y z
N MET A 1 -41.15 -19.69 -36.96
CA MET A 1 -40.53 -18.51 -37.60
C MET A 1 -40.39 -17.44 -36.53
N ALA A 2 -39.21 -17.33 -35.91
CA ALA A 2 -38.96 -16.36 -34.86
C ALA A 2 -38.47 -15.05 -35.50
N SER A 3 -39.24 -13.97 -35.33
CA SER A 3 -38.86 -12.64 -35.80
C SER A 3 -37.66 -12.13 -34.99
N PRO A 4 -36.61 -11.60 -35.63
CA PRO A 4 -35.47 -11.05 -34.90
C PRO A 4 -35.87 -9.74 -34.22
N LEU A 5 -35.46 -9.59 -32.95
CA LEU A 5 -35.56 -8.34 -32.20
C LEU A 5 -34.73 -7.27 -32.91
N VAL A 6 -35.42 -6.30 -33.52
CA VAL A 6 -34.79 -5.07 -34.04
C VAL A 6 -34.76 -4.08 -32.89
N LEU A 7 -33.56 -3.80 -32.37
CA LEU A 7 -33.33 -2.70 -31.43
C LEU A 7 -33.67 -1.38 -32.14
N THR A 8 -34.66 -0.65 -31.61
CA THR A 8 -35.01 0.69 -32.08
C THR A 8 -34.14 1.73 -31.35
N PRO A 9 -33.78 2.85 -32.00
CA PRO A 9 -32.63 3.67 -31.65
C PRO A 9 -33.00 4.81 -30.69
N SER A 10 -33.45 4.50 -29.47
CA SER A 10 -33.87 5.53 -28.48
C SER A 10 -33.04 5.61 -27.20
N GLU A 11 -31.93 4.88 -27.12
CA GLU A 11 -30.85 5.18 -26.15
C GLU A 11 -29.60 5.52 -26.94
N GLN A 12 -29.57 6.76 -27.44
CA GLN A 12 -28.34 7.38 -27.90
C GLN A 12 -27.37 7.40 -26.71
N ILE A 13 -26.43 6.46 -26.69
CA ILE A 13 -25.22 6.59 -25.88
C ILE A 13 -24.56 7.86 -26.42
N GLU A 14 -24.64 8.96 -25.67
CA GLU A 14 -23.74 10.07 -25.89
C GLU A 14 -22.34 9.52 -25.65
N GLU A 15 -21.63 9.29 -26.75
CA GLU A 15 -20.23 8.90 -26.74
C GLU A 15 -19.46 10.09 -26.20
N TYR A 16 -19.33 10.15 -24.87
CA TYR A 16 -18.40 11.06 -24.24
C TYR A 16 -17.02 10.72 -24.79
N GLN A 17 -16.40 11.66 -25.51
CA GLN A 17 -14.98 11.59 -25.80
C GLN A 17 -14.25 11.56 -24.46
N VAL A 18 -13.97 10.35 -24.00
CA VAL A 18 -12.92 10.12 -23.04
C VAL A 18 -11.64 10.51 -23.75
N GLU A 19 -11.09 11.69 -23.42
CA GLU A 19 -9.71 11.98 -23.75
C GLU A 19 -8.92 10.77 -23.28
N ALA A 20 -8.33 10.05 -24.23
CA ALA A 20 -7.61 8.83 -23.95
C ALA A 20 -6.63 9.17 -22.84
N LEU A 21 -6.84 8.61 -21.64
CA LEU A 21 -5.89 8.70 -20.54
C LEU A 21 -4.61 8.14 -21.12
N THR A 22 -3.70 9.03 -21.53
CA THR A 22 -2.52 8.61 -22.25
C THR A 22 -1.78 7.65 -21.34
N THR A 23 -1.40 6.51 -21.90
CA THR A 23 -0.76 5.42 -21.17
C THR A 23 0.52 5.90 -20.45
N ASP A 24 1.05 7.06 -20.84
CA ASP A 24 2.21 7.73 -20.28
C ASP A 24 2.08 8.06 -18.78
N GLY A 25 0.86 8.25 -18.26
CA GLY A 25 0.63 8.61 -16.85
C GLY A 25 0.63 7.44 -15.85
N TRP A 26 0.52 6.20 -16.33
CA TRP A 26 0.39 5.00 -15.48
C TRP A 26 1.68 4.18 -15.36
N ILE A 27 2.67 4.43 -16.22
CA ILE A 27 3.84 3.56 -16.36
C ILE A 27 4.94 3.90 -15.34
N ASP A 28 4.92 5.09 -14.73
CA ASP A 28 5.96 5.52 -13.79
C ASP A 28 5.63 5.17 -12.32
N ALA A 29 4.90 4.08 -12.12
CA ALA A 29 4.78 3.44 -10.81
C ALA A 29 6.07 2.67 -10.50
N ALA A 30 7.17 3.40 -10.25
CA ALA A 30 8.40 2.83 -9.75
C ALA A 30 8.08 2.08 -8.44
N MET A 31 8.19 0.75 -8.48
CA MET A 31 8.03 -0.09 -7.30
C MET A 31 8.98 0.46 -6.23
N PRO A 32 8.49 0.90 -5.05
CA PRO A 32 9.38 1.43 -4.03
C PRO A 32 10.44 0.38 -3.75
N GLU A 33 11.70 0.79 -3.81
CA GLU A 33 12.83 -0.12 -3.61
C GLU A 33 12.64 -0.78 -2.25
N GLN A 34 12.27 -2.07 -2.25
CA GLN A 34 11.96 -2.82 -1.06
C GLN A 34 13.26 -3.01 -0.28
N THR A 35 13.63 -1.99 0.50
CA THR A 35 14.85 -1.99 1.29
C THR A 35 14.75 -3.17 2.25
N ARG A 36 15.55 -4.21 1.99
CA ARG A 36 15.55 -5.41 2.83
C ARG A 36 15.95 -5.01 4.24
N LYS A 37 15.17 -5.44 5.23
CA LYS A 37 15.49 -5.23 6.65
C LYS A 37 16.87 -5.83 6.93
N LYS A 38 17.73 -5.07 7.60
CA LYS A 38 19.04 -5.56 8.03
C LYS A 38 18.86 -6.47 9.24
N LEU A 39 19.40 -7.69 9.17
CA LEU A 39 19.45 -8.58 10.33
C LEU A 39 20.59 -8.14 11.24
N ILE A 40 20.25 -7.71 12.45
CA ILE A 40 21.22 -7.26 13.47
C ILE A 40 20.97 -7.99 14.79
N SER A 41 22.01 -8.09 15.62
CA SER A 41 21.87 -8.50 17.02
C SER A 41 21.56 -7.25 17.86
N LEU A 42 20.35 -7.19 18.44
CA LEU A 42 19.90 -6.10 19.30
C LEU A 42 19.48 -6.67 20.65
N ARG A 43 19.90 -6.02 21.74
CA ARG A 43 19.40 -6.32 23.09
C ARG A 43 18.16 -5.46 23.35
N VAL A 44 17.11 -6.09 23.83
CA VAL A 44 15.83 -5.45 24.17
C VAL A 44 15.48 -5.90 25.59
N ASP A 45 14.80 -5.04 26.34
CA ASP A 45 14.25 -5.38 27.65
C ASP A 45 13.36 -6.64 27.54
N PRO A 46 13.48 -7.62 28.46
CA PRO A 46 12.65 -8.81 28.47
C PRO A 46 11.15 -8.53 28.47
N GLU A 47 10.68 -7.55 29.24
CA GLU A 47 9.24 -7.25 29.34
C GLU A 47 8.68 -6.71 28.02
N VAL A 48 9.47 -5.89 27.32
CA VAL A 48 9.12 -5.39 26.00
C VAL A 48 9.07 -6.53 24.99
N LEU A 49 10.04 -7.45 25.02
CA LEU A 49 10.05 -8.60 24.14
C LEU A 49 8.83 -9.50 24.36
N ASP A 50 8.49 -9.76 25.62
CA ASP A 50 7.36 -10.62 25.99
C ASP A 50 6.02 -9.98 25.62
N PHE A 51 5.87 -8.66 25.80
CA PHE A 51 4.70 -7.91 25.35
C PHE A 51 4.42 -8.10 23.85
N PHE A 52 5.46 -8.00 23.01
CA PHE A 52 5.27 -8.19 21.56
C PHE A 52 5.03 -9.66 21.21
N LYS A 53 5.75 -10.60 21.84
CA LYS A 53 5.57 -12.05 21.61
C LYS A 53 4.16 -12.53 21.96
N ALA A 54 3.55 -12.01 23.02
CA ALA A 54 2.19 -12.35 23.44
C ALA A 54 1.13 -12.07 22.34
N GLN A 55 1.42 -11.18 21.39
CA GLN A 55 0.55 -10.87 20.27
C GLN A 55 0.63 -11.90 19.12
N GLY A 56 1.43 -12.96 19.27
CA GLY A 56 1.52 -14.07 18.33
C GLY A 56 2.46 -13.85 17.14
N PRO A 57 2.30 -14.63 16.05
CA PRO A 57 3.15 -14.53 14.86
C PRO A 57 3.26 -13.11 14.31
N GLY A 58 4.43 -12.75 13.77
CA GLY A 58 4.70 -11.40 13.26
C GLY A 58 5.03 -10.35 14.32
N TYR A 59 5.32 -10.76 15.56
CA TYR A 59 5.66 -9.83 16.64
C TYR A 59 6.85 -8.91 16.30
N GLN A 60 7.86 -9.42 15.58
CA GLN A 60 8.99 -8.61 15.12
C GLN A 60 8.57 -7.53 14.13
N THR A 61 7.60 -7.82 13.24
CA THR A 61 7.06 -6.84 12.31
C THR A 61 6.34 -5.71 13.04
N ARG A 62 5.53 -6.04 14.06
CA ARG A 62 4.86 -5.05 14.91
C ARG A 62 5.85 -4.21 15.72
N MET A 63 6.85 -4.86 16.33
CA MET A 63 7.93 -4.17 17.03
C MET A 63 8.68 -3.20 16.11
N ASN A 64 9.01 -3.63 14.89
CA ASN A 64 9.65 -2.76 13.91
C ASN A 64 8.78 -1.56 13.52
N ALA A 65 7.46 -1.74 13.36
CA ALA A 65 6.55 -0.65 13.04
C ALA A 65 6.55 0.45 14.13
N VAL A 66 6.61 0.04 15.40
CA VAL A 66 6.73 0.98 16.54
C VAL A 66 8.06 1.75 16.49
N LEU A 67 9.17 1.05 16.24
CA LEU A 67 10.49 1.70 16.09
C LEU A 67 10.50 2.69 14.92
N THR A 68 9.87 2.35 13.80
CA THR A 68 9.73 3.24 12.64
C THR A 68 8.90 4.48 12.98
N ALA A 69 7.76 4.32 13.67
CA ALA A 69 6.93 5.44 14.08
C ALA A 69 7.70 6.40 15.02
N TYR A 70 8.43 5.86 16.00
CA TYR A 70 9.27 6.67 16.88
C TYR A 70 10.35 7.43 16.12
N MET A 71 11.06 6.76 15.22
CA MET A 71 12.07 7.39 14.36
C MET A 71 11.49 8.54 13.54
N GLN A 72 10.31 8.34 12.93
CA GLN A 72 9.66 9.37 12.10
C GLN A 72 9.32 10.61 12.93
N VAL A 73 8.71 10.42 14.10
CA VAL A 73 8.39 11.52 15.03
C VAL A 73 9.66 12.27 15.45
N LYS A 74 10.74 11.55 15.78
CA LYS A 74 12.01 12.18 16.14
C LYS A 74 12.65 12.96 15.00
N LYS A 75 12.56 12.45 13.78
CA LYS A 75 13.07 13.11 12.57
C LYS A 75 12.32 14.42 12.29
N GLU A 76 11.00 14.41 12.44
CA GLU A 76 10.16 15.62 12.26
C GLU A 76 10.44 16.69 13.32
N MET A 77 10.74 16.28 14.56
CA MET A 77 11.11 17.19 15.65
C MET A 77 12.52 17.80 15.51
N GLY A 78 13.29 17.44 14.47
CA GLY A 78 14.66 17.91 14.28
C GLY A 78 15.65 17.38 15.33
N GLN A 79 15.33 16.24 15.96
CA GLN A 79 16.13 15.63 17.02
C GLN A 79 16.93 14.40 16.55
N ALA A 80 17.07 14.22 15.23
CA ALA A 80 17.72 13.08 14.60
C ALA A 80 18.93 13.51 13.77
#